data_AF-A0A428KM19-F1
#
_entry.id   AF-A0A428KM19-F1
#
_cell.length_a   1.000
_cell.length_b   1.000
_cell.length_c   1.000
_cell.angle_alpha   90.00
_cell.angle_beta   90.00
_cell.angle_gamma   90.00
#
_symmetry.space_group_name_H-M   'P 1'
#
loop_
_entity.id
_entity.type
_entity.pdbx_description
1 polymer ?
#
loop_
_entity_poly.entity_id
_entity_poly.type
_entity_poly.pdbx_seq_one_letter_code
_entity_poly.pdbx_strand_id
1 'polypeptide(L)'
;MDHYMTEITTKQLLLEAYGEGQRTFEDIELTDSADLSSVDLSEATFKHCCFNLAFVQANLSGCRFLECNLKTADFRNTNLQQATITGCTVESTRFEGAEVEGFVFSENSVYGQNAGQEEFNTFHHFT
;
A
#
# COMPACT_ATOMS: atom_id res chain seq x y z
N MET A 1 -22.33 -14.81 18.74
CA MET A 1 -21.38 -13.88 19.38
C MET A 1 -20.60 -13.30 18.25
N ASP A 2 -21.16 -12.26 17.64
CA ASP A 2 -20.53 -11.58 16.53
C ASP A 2 -19.27 -10.96 17.11
N HIS A 3 -18.10 -11.45 16.67
CA HIS A 3 -16.86 -10.74 16.92
C HIS A 3 -17.03 -9.40 16.23
N TYR A 4 -17.30 -8.35 17.00
CA TYR A 4 -17.06 -6.98 16.58
C TYR A 4 -15.56 -6.93 16.26
N MET A 5 -15.18 -7.22 15.01
CA MET A 5 -13.90 -6.76 14.50
C MET A 5 -14.00 -5.23 14.59
N THR A 6 -13.16 -4.64 15.42
CA THR A 6 -13.06 -3.19 15.52
C THR A 6 -12.80 -2.65 14.14
N GLU A 7 -13.72 -1.81 13.65
CA GLU A 7 -13.57 -1.16 12.36
C GLU A 7 -12.35 -0.25 12.41
N ILE A 8 -11.33 -0.54 11.59
CA ILE A 8 -10.10 0.26 11.56
C ILE A 8 -10.35 1.48 10.68
N THR A 9 -10.72 2.58 11.32
CA THR A 9 -11.10 3.85 10.67
C THR A 9 -10.05 4.95 10.82
N THR A 10 -8.97 4.70 11.57
CA THR A 10 -7.90 5.68 11.79
C THR A 10 -6.53 5.03 11.72
N LYS A 11 -5.50 5.84 11.42
CA LYS A 11 -4.08 5.46 11.56
C LYS A 11 -3.79 4.84 12.92
N GLN A 12 -4.31 5.43 13.99
CA GLN A 12 -4.01 4.99 15.35
C GLN A 12 -4.49 3.55 15.56
N LEU A 13 -5.74 3.26 15.16
CA LEU A 13 -6.31 1.91 15.24
C LEU A 13 -5.55 0.91 14.38
N LEU A 14 -5.10 1.32 13.18
CA LEU A 14 -4.28 0.47 12.32
C LEU A 14 -2.96 0.09 12.99
N LEU A 15 -2.26 1.07 13.57
CA LEU A 15 -0.96 0.86 14.22
C LEU A 15 -1.09 0.08 15.53
N GLU A 16 -2.17 0.29 16.29
CA GLU A 16 -2.48 -0.50 17.49
C GLU A 16 -2.70 -1.97 17.12
N ALA A 17 -3.59 -2.25 16.16
CA ALA A 17 -3.84 -3.60 15.68
C ALA A 17 -2.57 -4.28 15.13
N TYR A 18 -1.75 -3.55 14.37
CA TYR A 18 -0.45 -4.04 13.90
C TYR A 18 0.50 -4.37 15.07
N GLY A 19 0.54 -3.52 16.10
CA GLY A 19 1.32 -3.73 17.33
C GLY A 19 0.85 -4.93 18.15
N GLU A 20 -0.43 -5.27 18.08
CA GLU A 20 -1.02 -6.48 18.69
C GLU A 20 -0.75 -7.76 17.88
N GLY A 21 -0.06 -7.65 16.74
CA GLY A 21 0.31 -8.78 15.89
C GLY A 21 -0.66 -9.04 14.75
N GLN A 22 -1.69 -8.20 14.55
CA GLN A 22 -2.51 -8.28 13.36
C GLN A 22 -1.65 -7.97 12.12
N ARG A 23 -1.78 -8.81 11.09
CA ARG A 23 -1.06 -8.64 9.82
C ARG A 23 -1.98 -8.60 8.61
N THR A 24 -3.25 -8.95 8.77
CA THR A 24 -4.23 -8.87 7.68
C THR A 24 -5.25 -7.81 8.01
N PHE A 25 -5.45 -6.91 7.07
CA PHE A 25 -6.32 -5.76 7.14
C PHE A 25 -7.22 -5.75 5.91
N GLU A 26 -8.52 -5.71 6.12
CA GLU A 26 -9.51 -5.80 5.05
C GLU A 26 -10.49 -4.62 5.18
N ASP A 27 -10.93 -4.10 4.03
CA ASP A 27 -11.98 -3.08 3.93
C ASP A 27 -11.68 -1.78 4.73
N ILE A 28 -10.40 -1.42 4.88
CA ILE A 28 -9.98 -0.17 5.53
C ILE A 28 -10.12 1.00 4.57
N GLU A 29 -10.73 2.10 5.04
CA GLU A 29 -10.71 3.39 4.36
C GLU A 29 -9.94 4.41 5.19
N LEU A 30 -8.76 4.82 4.72
CA LEU A 30 -7.98 5.93 5.29
C LEU A 30 -7.68 6.94 4.18
N THR A 31 -8.27 8.13 4.29
CA THR A 31 -8.17 9.21 3.29
C THR A 31 -7.67 10.50 3.89
N ASP A 32 -6.96 11.32 3.09
CA ASP A 32 -6.50 12.72 3.15
C ASP A 32 -5.99 13.34 4.48
N SER A 33 -6.49 12.88 5.62
CA SER A 33 -6.07 13.23 6.98
C SER A 33 -5.06 12.26 7.60
N ALA A 34 -4.93 11.06 7.04
CA ALA A 34 -4.01 10.05 7.54
C ALA A 34 -2.62 10.24 6.91
N ASP A 35 -1.58 10.18 7.73
CA ASP A 35 -0.18 10.18 7.31
C ASP A 35 0.49 8.93 7.86
N LEU A 36 0.81 7.97 7.00
CA LEU A 36 1.54 6.75 7.33
C LEU A 36 3.02 6.87 6.94
N SER A 37 3.56 8.08 6.87
CA SER A 37 5.00 8.28 6.65
C SER A 37 5.82 7.71 7.80
N SER A 38 6.96 7.13 7.48
CA SER A 38 7.94 6.54 8.42
C SER A 38 7.42 5.42 9.34
N VAL A 39 6.23 4.87 9.09
CA VAL A 39 5.72 3.74 9.87
C VAL A 39 6.41 2.43 9.45
N ASP A 40 6.38 1.44 10.34
CA ASP A 40 6.67 0.07 9.98
C ASP A 40 5.35 -0.71 9.90
N LEU A 41 5.04 -1.20 8.71
CA LEU A 41 3.92 -2.09 8.43
C LEU A 41 4.40 -3.34 7.67
N SER A 42 5.67 -3.68 7.78
CA SER A 42 6.30 -4.79 7.06
C SER A 42 5.50 -6.09 7.19
N GLU A 43 5.47 -6.86 6.10
CA GLU A 43 4.74 -8.12 5.99
C GLU A 43 3.20 -8.02 6.16
N ALA A 44 2.64 -6.81 6.29
CA ALA A 44 1.19 -6.62 6.35
C ALA A 44 0.52 -6.91 4.99
N THR A 45 -0.66 -7.51 5.06
CA THR A 45 -1.55 -7.73 3.93
C THR A 45 -2.76 -6.81 4.05
N PHE A 46 -2.96 -5.96 3.04
CA PHE A 46 -4.10 -5.08 2.87
C PHE A 46 -4.97 -5.60 1.73
N LYS A 47 -6.26 -5.81 1.98
CA LYS A 47 -7.23 -6.27 0.97
C LYS A 47 -8.40 -5.30 0.87
N HIS A 48 -8.78 -4.96 -0.36
CA HIS A 48 -9.92 -4.06 -0.62
C HIS A 48 -9.85 -2.71 0.11
N CYS A 49 -8.64 -2.26 0.47
CA CYS A 49 -8.47 -1.02 1.23
C CYS A 49 -8.43 0.19 0.30
N CYS A 50 -8.91 1.33 0.78
CA CYS A 50 -8.79 2.63 0.15
C CYS A 50 -7.72 3.46 0.87
N PHE A 51 -6.59 3.68 0.20
CA PHE A 51 -5.50 4.54 0.69
C PHE A 51 -5.27 5.68 -0.29
N ASN A 52 -5.73 6.86 0.11
CA ASN A 52 -5.35 8.12 -0.53
C ASN A 52 -4.57 8.94 0.51
N LEU A 53 -3.32 8.54 0.75
CA LEU A 53 -2.47 9.09 1.79
C LEU A 53 -0.98 8.89 1.51
N ALA A 54 -0.14 9.45 2.38
CA ALA A 54 1.30 9.33 2.32
C ALA A 54 1.81 8.10 3.11
N PHE A 55 2.65 7.29 2.48
CA PHE A 55 3.50 6.26 3.08
C PHE A 55 4.97 6.67 3.06
N VAL A 56 5.30 7.96 2.89
CA VAL A 56 6.66 8.41 2.59
C VAL A 56 7.67 7.88 3.63
N GLN A 57 8.75 7.26 3.19
CA GLN A 57 9.77 6.64 4.06
C GLN A 57 9.27 5.49 4.95
N ALA A 58 8.06 4.96 4.74
CA ALA A 58 7.59 3.79 5.48
C ALA A 58 8.37 2.52 5.10
N ASN A 59 8.49 1.62 6.08
CA ASN A 59 8.91 0.25 5.84
C ASN A 59 7.69 -0.60 5.48
N LEU A 60 7.60 -0.97 4.21
CA LEU A 60 6.54 -1.79 3.62
C LEU A 60 7.11 -3.08 3.00
N SER A 61 8.30 -3.52 3.46
CA SER A 61 8.94 -4.71 2.93
C SER A 61 8.05 -5.94 3.11
N GLY A 62 7.87 -6.75 2.06
CA GLY A 62 7.02 -7.93 2.09
C GLY A 62 5.51 -7.65 2.19
N CYS A 63 5.08 -6.38 2.16
CA CYS A 63 3.66 -6.06 2.19
C CYS A 63 2.92 -6.59 0.96
N ARG A 64 1.62 -6.87 1.12
CA ARG A 64 0.73 -7.27 0.03
C ARG A 64 -0.46 -6.33 -0.03
N PHE A 65 -0.56 -5.55 -1.09
CA PHE A 65 -1.75 -4.76 -1.40
C PHE A 65 -2.54 -5.51 -2.48
N LEU A 66 -3.73 -5.99 -2.11
CA LEU A 66 -4.57 -6.83 -2.95
C LEU A 66 -5.89 -6.12 -3.20
N GLU A 67 -6.17 -5.82 -4.46
CA GLU A 67 -7.45 -5.21 -4.87
C GLU A 67 -7.74 -3.87 -4.14
N CYS A 68 -6.68 -3.13 -3.80
CA CYS A 68 -6.78 -1.85 -3.12
C CYS A 68 -6.96 -0.68 -4.10
N ASN A 69 -7.61 0.37 -3.63
CA ASN A 69 -7.58 1.69 -4.27
C ASN A 69 -6.40 2.48 -3.69
N LEU A 70 -5.33 2.63 -4.48
CA LEU A 70 -4.11 3.36 -4.14
C LEU A 70 -3.97 4.65 -4.97
N LYS A 71 -5.09 5.17 -5.50
CA LYS A 71 -5.09 6.43 -6.23
C LYS A 71 -4.48 7.52 -5.36
N THR A 72 -3.58 8.30 -5.98
CA THR A 72 -2.87 9.42 -5.36
C THR A 72 -2.05 9.08 -4.11
N ALA A 73 -1.87 7.79 -3.79
CA ALA A 73 -1.01 7.37 -2.69
C ALA A 73 0.46 7.71 -2.96
N ASP A 74 1.18 8.08 -1.91
CA ASP A 74 2.58 8.49 -1.99
C ASP A 74 3.52 7.49 -1.31
N PHE A 75 4.16 6.64 -2.10
CA PHE A 75 5.15 5.65 -1.69
C PHE A 75 6.59 6.13 -1.88
N ARG A 76 6.85 7.44 -1.99
CA ARG A 76 8.22 7.94 -2.19
C ARG A 76 9.16 7.51 -1.06
N ASN A 77 10.37 7.11 -1.42
CA ASN A 77 11.42 6.67 -0.50
C ASN A 77 11.01 5.53 0.46
N THR A 78 9.98 4.75 0.12
CA THR A 78 9.57 3.58 0.91
C THR A 78 10.51 2.40 0.70
N ASN A 79 10.54 1.49 1.67
CA ASN A 79 11.04 0.14 1.42
C ASN A 79 9.88 -0.74 0.94
N LEU A 80 9.88 -1.13 -0.34
CA LEU A 80 8.93 -2.06 -0.97
C LEU A 80 9.61 -3.37 -1.40
N GLN A 81 10.77 -3.70 -0.82
CA GLN A 81 11.46 -4.94 -1.14
C GLN A 81 10.56 -6.14 -0.86
N GLN A 82 10.49 -7.09 -1.79
CA GLN A 82 9.63 -8.28 -1.74
C GLN A 82 8.13 -7.99 -1.59
N ALA A 83 7.69 -6.72 -1.70
CA ALA A 83 6.28 -6.39 -1.60
C ALA A 83 5.53 -6.74 -2.90
N THR A 84 4.21 -6.80 -2.82
CA THR A 84 3.32 -7.08 -3.95
C THR A 84 2.18 -6.07 -4.00
N ILE A 85 1.97 -5.45 -5.16
CA ILE A 85 0.77 -4.67 -5.47
C ILE A 85 0.06 -5.38 -6.63
N THR A 86 -1.10 -5.96 -6.36
CA THR A 86 -1.86 -6.74 -7.34
C THR A 86 -3.35 -6.41 -7.34
N GLY A 87 -3.94 -6.24 -8.53
CA GLY A 87 -5.37 -5.94 -8.67
C GLY A 87 -5.74 -4.51 -8.25
N CYS A 88 -4.76 -3.65 -8.00
CA CYS A 88 -4.97 -2.33 -7.42
C CYS A 88 -5.24 -1.26 -8.48
N THR A 89 -5.90 -0.18 -8.09
CA THR A 89 -5.94 1.05 -8.91
C THR A 89 -4.85 2.01 -8.45
N VAL A 90 -3.98 2.45 -9.36
CA VAL A 90 -2.74 3.18 -9.05
C VAL A 90 -2.59 4.49 -9.84
N GLU A 91 -3.72 5.19 -10.07
CA GLU A 91 -3.72 6.48 -10.77
C GLU A 91 -2.99 7.55 -9.94
N SER A 92 -2.05 8.25 -10.57
CA SER A 92 -1.26 9.31 -9.91
C SER A 92 -0.50 8.83 -8.65
N THR A 93 -0.27 7.52 -8.50
CA THR A 93 0.52 6.95 -7.40
C THR A 93 2.00 7.26 -7.62
N ARG A 94 2.70 7.57 -6.53
CA ARG A 94 4.11 8.00 -6.54
C ARG A 94 5.01 6.94 -5.92
N PHE A 95 6.11 6.60 -6.58
CA PHE A 95 7.06 5.59 -6.12
C PHE A 95 8.52 6.08 -6.17
N GLU A 96 8.76 7.37 -6.43
CA GLU A 96 10.12 7.89 -6.62
C GLU A 96 11.01 7.61 -5.40
N GLY A 97 12.19 7.01 -5.64
CA GLY A 97 13.13 6.63 -4.60
C GLY A 97 12.75 5.40 -3.77
N ALA A 98 11.64 4.71 -4.09
CA ALA A 98 11.29 3.47 -3.40
C ALA A 98 12.30 2.34 -3.71
N GLU A 99 12.63 1.56 -2.69
CA GLU A 99 13.45 0.34 -2.84
C GLU A 99 12.55 -0.82 -3.29
N VAL A 100 12.82 -1.40 -4.46
CA VAL A 100 11.87 -2.31 -5.15
C VAL A 100 12.50 -3.66 -5.50
N GLU A 101 13.53 -4.10 -4.76
CA GLU A 101 14.14 -5.42 -4.99
C GLU A 101 13.13 -6.54 -4.74
N GLY A 102 12.86 -7.36 -5.78
CA GLY A 102 11.85 -8.42 -5.71
C GLY A 102 10.40 -7.93 -5.59
N PHE A 103 10.15 -6.64 -5.84
CA PHE A 103 8.81 -6.08 -5.86
C PHE A 103 8.00 -6.63 -7.05
N VAL A 104 6.76 -7.02 -6.79
CA VAL A 104 5.82 -7.54 -7.79
C VAL A 104 4.69 -6.54 -8.01
N PHE A 105 4.49 -6.15 -9.26
CA PHE A 105 3.45 -5.23 -9.70
C PHE A 105 2.67 -5.85 -10.86
N SER A 106 1.44 -6.31 -10.63
CA SER A 106 0.68 -7.09 -11.62
C SER A 106 -0.81 -6.83 -11.55
N GLU A 107 -1.52 -6.99 -12.68
CA GLU A 107 -2.98 -6.89 -12.73
C GLU A 107 -3.53 -5.55 -12.19
N ASN A 108 -2.71 -4.50 -12.17
CA ASN A 108 -3.12 -3.19 -11.68
C ASN A 108 -3.77 -2.40 -12.81
N SER A 109 -4.43 -1.30 -12.46
CA SER A 109 -5.00 -0.39 -13.45
C SER A 109 -4.60 1.07 -13.24
N VAL A 110 -4.32 1.75 -14.35
CA VAL A 110 -4.06 3.21 -14.43
C VAL A 110 -5.01 3.77 -15.48
N TYR A 111 -5.92 4.67 -15.07
CA TYR A 111 -6.97 5.25 -15.92
C TYR A 111 -7.77 4.20 -16.70
N GLY A 112 -8.06 3.07 -16.05
CA GLY A 112 -8.80 1.94 -16.63
C GLY A 112 -8.01 1.10 -17.63
N GLN A 113 -6.71 1.34 -17.83
CA GLN A 113 -5.82 0.50 -18.62
C GLN A 113 -5.01 -0.42 -17.70
N ASN A 114 -4.64 -1.60 -18.19
CA ASN A 114 -3.77 -2.52 -17.45
C ASN A 114 -2.39 -1.86 -17.22
N ALA A 115 -1.87 -2.00 -16.01
CA ALA A 115 -0.51 -1.64 -15.64
C ALA A 115 0.13 -2.83 -14.93
N GLY A 116 1.14 -3.42 -15.56
CA GLY A 116 1.93 -4.52 -15.02
C GLY A 116 3.36 -4.10 -14.73
N GLN A 117 4.21 -5.11 -14.52
CA GLN A 117 5.60 -4.92 -14.12
C GLN A 117 6.41 -4.14 -15.17
N GLU A 118 6.11 -4.32 -16.45
CA GLU A 118 6.80 -3.61 -17.54
C GLU A 118 6.51 -2.10 -17.51
N GLU A 119 5.25 -1.72 -17.31
CA GLU A 119 4.84 -0.33 -17.13
C GLU A 119 5.51 0.27 -15.88
N PHE A 120 5.47 -0.45 -14.76
CA PHE A 120 6.14 -0.02 -13.52
C PHE A 120 7.63 0.25 -13.73
N ASN A 121 8.34 -0.67 -14.38
CA ASN A 121 9.77 -0.54 -14.66
C ASN A 121 10.06 0.67 -15.55
N THR A 122 9.17 0.99 -16.50
CA THR A 122 9.32 2.15 -17.39
C THR A 122 9.24 3.47 -16.62
N PHE A 123 8.37 3.57 -15.61
CA PHE A 123 8.27 4.75 -14.74
C PHE A 123 9.50 4.92 -13.83
N HIS A 124 10.18 3.82 -13.50
CA HIS A 124 11.33 3.79 -12.59
C HIS A 124 12.72 3.91 -13.25
N HIS A 125 12.82 3.91 -14.58
CA HIS A 125 14.11 3.99 -15.30
C HIS A 125 14.77 5.39 -15.33
N PHE A 126 14.27 6.37 -14.56
CA PHE A 126 14.79 7.76 -14.55
C PHE A 126 15.41 8.24 -13.23
N THR A 127 15.86 7.33 -12.36
CA THR A 127 16.71 7.68 -11.20
C THR A 127 18.15 7.25 -11.40
#